data_AF-A0A3P5XSC8-F1
#
_entry.id   AF-A0A3P5XSC8-F1
#
_cell.length_a   1.000
_cell.length_b   1.000
_cell.length_c   1.000
_cell.angle_alpha   90.00
_cell.angle_beta   90.00
_cell.angle_gamma   90.00
#
_symmetry.space_group_name_H-M   'P 1'
#
loop_
_entity.id
_entity.type
_entity.pdbx_description
1 polymer ?
#
loop_
_entity_poly.entity_id
_entity_poly.type
_entity_poly.pdbx_seq_one_letter_code
_entity_poly.pdbx_strand_id
1 'polypeptide(L)' 'MIVTTTPSVEGRAITGYPWIVTGEAILGTDIFRDLFAGIRDIPGTRSAVCEQETGTAVRLG' A
#
# COMPACT_ATOMS: atom_id res chain seq x y z
N MET A 1 -11.05 5.78 16.77
CA MET A 1 -9.59 5.95 16.66
C MET A 1 -9.29 6.41 15.24
N ILE A 2 -8.54 7.51 15.07
CA ILE A 2 -8.12 7.99 13.75
C ILE A 2 -6.68 7.54 13.53
N VAL A 3 -6.42 6.83 12.44
CA VAL A 3 -5.08 6.42 12.01
C VAL A 3 -4.86 7.06 10.65
N THR A 4 -3.78 7.81 10.50
CA THR A 4 -3.45 8.49 9.25
C THR A 4 -1.95 8.42 9.00
N THR A 5 -1.57 8.47 7.73
CA THR A 5 -0.19 8.64 7.27
C THR A 5 0.16 10.11 7.04
N THR A 6 -0.82 11.02 7.14
CA THR A 6 -0.62 12.46 7.04
C THR A 6 -0.21 13.07 8.39
N PRO A 7 0.54 14.19 8.40
CA PRO A 7 0.95 14.84 9.64
C PRO A 7 -0.19 15.58 10.35
N SER A 8 -1.32 15.81 9.67
CA SER A 8 -2.49 16.54 10.18
C SER A 8 -3.79 15.97 9.66
N VAL A 9 -4.89 16.32 10.33
CA VAL A 9 -6.26 15.98 9.93
C VAL A 9 -7.04 17.28 9.76
N GLU A 10 -7.63 17.51 8.60
CA GLU A 10 -8.40 18.73 8.32
C GLU A 10 -9.58 18.91 9.28
N GLY A 11 -9.85 20.16 9.68
CA GLY A 11 -10.92 20.49 10.62
C GLY A 11 -10.71 19.98 12.05
N ARG A 12 -9.53 19.44 12.38
CA ARG A 12 -9.20 18.95 13.73
C ARG A 12 -7.88 19.54 14.23
N ALA A 13 -7.91 20.09 15.44
CA ALA A 13 -6.71 20.57 16.13
C ALA A 13 -6.08 19.44 16.98
N ILE A 14 -4.75 19.31 16.94
CA ILE A 14 -3.99 18.40 17.80
C ILE A 14 -3.87 19.06 19.18
N THR A 15 -4.41 18.42 20.23
CA THR A 15 -4.39 18.96 21.60
C THR A 15 -3.20 18.47 22.43
N GLY A 16 -2.38 17.58 21.89
CA GLY A 16 -1.20 17.06 22.56
C GLY A 16 -0.36 16.16 21.67
N TYR A 17 0.93 16.10 21.97
CA TYR A 17 1.93 15.28 21.27
C TYR A 17 2.46 14.23 22.25
N PRO A 18 1.83 13.05 22.33
CA PRO A 18 2.33 11.96 23.16
C PRO A 18 3.62 11.37 22.58
N TRP A 19 4.20 10.40 23.29
CA TRP A 19 5.36 9.66 22.82
C TRP A 19 5.09 8.95 21.49
N ILE A 20 6.16 8.79 20.72
CA ILE A 20 6.13 8.01 19.49
C ILE A 20 5.84 6.56 19.84
N VAL A 21 4.91 5.96 19.10
CA VAL A 21 4.56 4.54 19.22
C VAL A 21 5.03 3.81 17.97
N THR A 22 5.49 2.58 18.14
CA THR A 22 5.92 1.70 17.05
C THR A 22 5.30 0.33 17.27
N GLY A 23 4.89 -0.33 16.19
CA GLY A 23 4.39 -1.70 16.21
C GLY A 23 5.17 -2.53 15.20
N GLU A 24 5.80 -3.60 15.67
CA GLU A 24 6.47 -4.59 14.83
C GLU A 24 5.74 -5.93 14.94
N ALA A 25 5.66 -6.64 13.83
CA ALA A 25 5.13 -7.99 13.80
C ALA A 25 6.08 -8.88 13.00
N ILE A 26 6.51 -9.99 13.62
CA ILE A 26 7.38 -10.98 12.98
C ILE A 26 6.49 -12.12 12.50
N LEU A 27 6.41 -12.31 11.19
CA LEU A 27 5.66 -13.41 10.59
C LEU A 27 6.56 -14.66 10.56
N GLY A 28 6.12 -15.72 11.25
CA GLY A 28 6.81 -17.01 11.26
C GLY A 28 6.75 -17.72 9.89
N THR A 29 7.79 -18.51 9.59
CA THR A 29 7.94 -19.22 8.31
C THR A 29 6.81 -20.19 7.99
N ASP A 30 6.15 -20.76 9.01
CA ASP A 30 5.02 -21.67 8.81
C ASP A 30 3.76 -20.90 8.36
N ILE A 31 3.49 -19.72 8.92
CA ILE A 31 2.36 -18.86 8.50
C ILE A 31 2.64 -18.24 7.13
N PHE A 32 3.89 -17.89 6.83
CA PHE A 32 4.29 -17.37 5.52
C PHE A 32 4.05 -18.41 4.41
N ARG A 33 4.42 -19.68 4.64
CA ARG A 33 4.20 -20.75 3.67
C ARG A 33 2.72 -20.96 3.39
N ASP A 34 1.88 -20.93 4.42
CA ASP A 34 0.43 -21.16 4.29
C ASP A 34 -0.26 -19.96 3.60
N LEU A 35 0.16 -18.72 3.90
CA LEU A 35 -0.36 -17.51 3.26
C LEU A 35 0.05 -17.39 1.78
N PHE A 36 1.33 -17.65 1.46
CA PHE A 36 1.82 -17.62 0.07
C PHE A 36 1.45 -18.87 -0.75
N ALA A 37 1.05 -19.97 -0.11
CA ALA A 37 0.39 -21.08 -0.80
C ALA A 37 -1.00 -20.67 -1.29
N GLY A 38 -1.79 -19.95 -0.48
CA GLY A 38 -3.11 -19.45 -0.86
C GLY A 38 -3.10 -18.26 -1.83
N ILE A 39 -2.07 -17.40 -1.80
CA ILE A 39 -1.95 -16.23 -2.71
C ILE A 39 -1.61 -16.63 -4.15
N ARG A 40 -1.06 -17.83 -4.39
CA ARG A 40 -0.74 -18.32 -5.74
C ARG A 40 -1.97 -18.51 -6.63
N ASP A 41 -3.16 -18.58 -6.04
CA ASP A 41 -4.44 -18.67 -6.76
C ASP A 41 -5.17 -17.33 -6.90
N ILE A 42 -4.49 -16.17 -6.73
CA ILE A 42 -5.09 -14.85 -7.00
C ILE A 42 -4.78 -14.44 -8.45
N PRO A 43 -5.73 -14.55 -9.40
CA PRO A 43 -5.64 -13.83 -10.66
C PRO A 43 -5.90 -12.34 -10.37
N GLY A 44 -4.84 -11.52 -10.39
CA GLY A 44 -4.98 -10.08 -10.52
C GLY A 44 -4.49 -9.25 -9.34
N THR A 45 -3.17 -9.06 -9.27
CA THR A 45 -2.62 -7.84 -8.68
C THR A 45 -2.28 -6.90 -9.83
N ARG A 46 -3.24 -6.05 -10.23
CA ARG A 46 -3.07 -4.67 -10.76
C ARG A 46 -1.91 -4.33 -11.74
N SER A 47 -1.28 -5.28 -12.42
CA SER A 47 -0.21 -5.01 -13.40
C SER A 47 -0.66 -5.15 -14.86
N ALA A 48 -1.90 -5.59 -15.12
CA ALA A 48 -2.44 -5.65 -16.49
C ALA A 48 -2.98 -4.29 -17.02
N VAL A 49 -2.90 -3.21 -16.22
CA VAL A 49 -3.41 -1.87 -16.59
C VAL A 49 -2.31 -0.81 -16.42
N CYS A 50 -1.11 -1.09 -16.93
CA CYS A 50 -0.10 -0.05 -17.15
C CYS A 50 0.87 -0.40 -18.29
N GLU A 51 0.41 -1.00 -19.38
CA GLU A 51 1.23 -1.12 -20.61
C GLU A 51 0.47 -0.83 -21.93
N GLN A 52 -0.82 -0.46 -21.90
CA GLN A 52 -1.58 -0.24 -23.15
C GLN A 52 -1.94 1.22 -23.48
N GLU A 53 -1.35 2.19 -22.80
CA GLU A 53 -1.62 3.62 -23.05
C GLU A 53 -0.29 4.40 -23.18
N THR A 54 0.60 3.98 -24.08
CA THR A 54 1.63 4.89 -24.62
C THR A 54 1.83 4.61 -26.12
N GLY A 55 0.77 4.88 -26.86
CA GLY A 55 0.76 4.96 -28.33
C GLY A 55 0.40 6.37 -28.81
N THR A 56 0.62 7.42 -28.02
CA THR A 56 0.40 8.80 -28.47
C THR A 56 1.63 9.29 -29.23
N ALA A 57 1.54 9.12 -30.54
CA ALA A 57 1.95 10.07 -31.58
C ALA A 57 2.87 11.23 -31.13
N VAL A 58 4.16 11.10 -31.45
CA VAL A 58 4.97 12.23 -31.92
C VAL A 58 5.62 11.79 -33.23
N ARG A 59 4.93 12.03 -34.35
CA ARG A 59 5.56 12.10 -35.67
C ARG A 59 5.69 13.59 -36.01
N LEU A 60 6.82 14.15 -35.61
CA LEU A 60 7.37 15.36 -36.21
C LEU A 60 8.19 14.90 -37.43
N GLY A 61 7.88 15.42 -38.62
CA GLY A 61 8.59 15.15 -39.87
C GLY A 61 7.76 14.45 -40.93
#